data_AF-A0A839NUI5-F1
#
_entry.id   AF-A0A839NUI5-F1
#
_cell.length_a   1.000
_cell.length_b   1.000
_cell.length_c   1.000
_cell.angle_alpha   90.00
_cell.angle_beta   90.00
_cell.angle_gamma   90.00
#
_symmetry.space_group_name_H-M   'P 1'
#
loop_
_entity.id
_entity.type
_entity.pdbx_description
1 polymer ?
#
loop_
_entity_poly.entity_id
_entity_poly.type
_entity_poly.pdbx_seq_one_letter_code
_entity_poly.pdbx_strand_id
1 'polypeptide(L)' 'MSSTTDKIKGLANEAVGTIKQGVGNATGNDKLVAEGKAQELKGEAQKTVGDVKDGAKTLADKVVGKH' A
#
# COMPACT_ATOMS: atom_id res chain seq x y z
N MET A 1 14.93 8.54 -5.65
CA MET A 1 13.61 8.47 -6.32
C MET A 1 12.86 7.17 -5.93
N SER A 2 12.64 6.90 -4.63
CA SER A 2 11.89 5.70 -4.18
C SER A 2 10.42 6.00 -3.85
N SER A 3 10.13 7.16 -3.23
CA SER A 3 8.81 7.45 -2.68
C SER A 3 7.67 7.47 -3.71
N THR A 4 7.93 7.85 -4.97
CA THR A 4 6.90 7.82 -6.02
C THR A 4 6.61 6.40 -6.48
N THR A 5 7.65 5.59 -6.69
CA THR A 5 7.52 4.18 -7.11
C THR A 5 6.82 3.33 -6.04
N ASP A 6 7.14 3.57 -4.78
CA ASP A 6 6.54 2.82 -3.66
C ASP A 6 5.06 3.20 -3.45
N LYS A 7 4.70 4.49 -3.61
CA LYS A 7 3.30 4.93 -3.59
C LYS A 7 2.49 4.37 -4.76
N ILE A 8 3.07 4.32 -5.96
CA ILE A 8 2.43 3.71 -7.14
C ILE A 8 2.24 2.21 -6.93
N LYS A 9 3.22 1.50 -6.36
CA LYS A 9 3.09 0.08 -6.02
C LYS A 9 1.99 -0.18 -4.99
N GLY A 10 1.83 0.70 -3.99
CA GLY A 10 0.74 0.63 -3.02
C GLY A 10 -0.63 0.71 -3.70
N LEU A 11 -0.84 1.74 -4.52
CA LEU A 11 -2.07 1.93 -5.31
C LEU A 11 -2.36 0.76 -6.25
N ALA A 12 -1.33 0.22 -6.91
CA ALA A 12 -1.48 -0.93 -7.79
C ALA A 12 -1.93 -2.20 -7.03
N ASN A 13 -1.38 -2.44 -5.84
CA ASN A 13 -1.79 -3.58 -5.01
C ASN A 13 -3.22 -3.43 -4.48
N GLU A 14 -3.63 -2.22 -4.11
CA GLU A 14 -5.00 -1.89 -3.70
C GLU A 14 -5.98 -2.16 -4.85
N ALA A 15 -5.70 -1.62 -6.04
CA ALA A 15 -6.54 -1.81 -7.22
C ALA A 15 -6.65 -3.29 -7.63
N VAL A 16 -5.54 -4.04 -7.61
CA VAL A 16 -5.55 -5.48 -7.88
C VAL A 16 -6.35 -6.24 -6.82
N GLY A 17 -6.26 -5.84 -5.55
CA GLY A 17 -7.04 -6.42 -4.46
C GLY A 17 -8.54 -6.25 -4.67
N THR A 18 -9.00 -5.04 -4.99
CA THR A 18 -10.40 -4.74 -5.29
C THR A 18 -10.90 -5.52 -6.51
N ILE A 19 -10.09 -5.63 -7.57
CA ILE A 19 -10.44 -6.42 -8.75
C ILE A 19 -10.61 -7.89 -8.38
N LYS A 20 -9.68 -8.48 -7.61
CA LYS A 20 -9.78 -9.88 -7.17
C LYS A 20 -11.00 -10.13 -6.30
N GLN A 21 -11.35 -9.20 -5.40
CA GLN A 21 -12.58 -9.29 -4.63
C GLN A 21 -13.82 -9.21 -5.53
N GLY A 22 -13.86 -8.26 -6.48
CA GLY A 22 -14.98 -8.12 -7.40
C GLY A 22 -15.19 -9.37 -8.25
N VAL A 23 -14.12 -9.88 -8.87
CA VAL A 23 -14.14 -11.12 -9.65
C VAL A 23 -14.47 -12.33 -8.77
N GLY A 24 -13.89 -12.42 -7.58
CA GLY A 24 -14.16 -13.50 -6.62
C GLY A 24 -15.62 -13.54 -6.19
N ASN A 25 -16.22 -12.40 -5.84
CA ASN A 25 -17.64 -12.31 -5.51
C ASN A 25 -18.53 -12.65 -6.71
N ALA A 26 -18.18 -12.18 -7.92
CA ALA A 26 -18.96 -12.45 -9.12
C ALA A 26 -18.89 -13.92 -9.59
N THR A 27 -17.77 -14.61 -9.30
CA THR A 27 -17.54 -16.01 -9.71
C THR A 27 -17.78 -17.01 -8.57
N GLY A 28 -18.14 -16.56 -7.37
CA GLY A 28 -18.26 -17.42 -6.18
C GLY A 28 -16.93 -18.02 -5.71
N ASN A 29 -15.81 -17.37 -6.00
CA ASN A 29 -14.48 -17.83 -5.64
C ASN A 29 -13.97 -17.13 -4.36
N ASP A 30 -14.23 -17.76 -3.22
CA ASP A 30 -13.84 -17.25 -1.89
C ASP A 30 -12.32 -17.05 -1.76
N LYS A 31 -11.52 -17.86 -2.47
CA LYS A 31 -10.06 -17.72 -2.46
C LYS A 31 -9.63 -16.39 -3.07
N LEU A 32 -10.24 -15.99 -4.19
CA LEU A 32 -9.95 -14.69 -4.82
C LEU A 32 -10.36 -13.52 -3.93
N VAL A 33 -11.50 -13.62 -3.25
CA VAL A 33 -11.94 -12.61 -2.28
C VAL A 33 -10.96 -12.50 -1.12
N ALA A 34 -10.53 -13.63 -0.56
CA ALA A 34 -9.56 -13.68 0.54
C ALA A 34 -8.19 -13.12 0.13
N GLU A 35 -7.68 -13.50 -1.04
CA GLU A 35 -6.42 -12.95 -1.58
C GLU A 35 -6.51 -11.44 -1.80
N GLY A 36 -7.63 -10.94 -2.34
CA GLY A 36 -7.83 -9.52 -2.55
C GLY A 36 -7.85 -8.73 -1.24
N LYS A 37 -8.59 -9.21 -0.22
CA LYS A 37 -8.56 -8.63 1.13
C LYS A 37 -7.17 -8.64 1.76
N ALA A 38 -6.42 -9.73 1.60
CA ALA A 38 -5.07 -9.83 2.14
C ALA A 38 -4.11 -8.84 1.45
N GLN A 39 -4.24 -8.63 0.14
CA GLN A 39 -3.44 -7.65 -0.60
C GLN A 39 -3.77 -6.21 -0.20
N GLU A 40 -5.05 -5.90 -0.02
CA GLU A 40 -5.52 -4.58 0.44
C GLU A 40 -4.95 -4.24 1.82
N LEU A 41 -5.07 -5.17 2.77
CA LEU A 41 -4.56 -5.02 4.14
C LEU A 41 -3.03 -4.88 4.18
N LYS A 42 -2.32 -5.61 3.31
CA LYS A 42 -0.87 -5.45 3.13
C LYS A 42 -0.51 -4.07 2.56
N GLY A 43 -1.29 -3.58 1.59
CA GLY A 43 -1.13 -2.26 0.99
C GLY A 43 -1.29 -1.15 2.02
N GLU A 44 -2.36 -1.20 2.81
CA GLU A 44 -2.62 -0.27 3.92
C GLU A 44 -1.48 -0.30 4.94
N ALA A 45 -1.07 -1.49 5.40
CA ALA A 45 0.02 -1.62 6.37
C ALA A 45 1.33 -1.03 5.84
N GLN A 46 1.66 -1.26 4.56
CA GLN A 46 2.82 -0.67 3.92
C GLN A 46 2.73 0.85 3.80
N LYS A 47 1.53 1.38 3.52
CA LYS A 47 1.29 2.82 3.43
C LYS A 47 1.47 3.50 4.78
N THR A 48 0.88 2.95 5.85
CA THR A 48 1.04 3.46 7.22
C THR A 48 2.51 3.45 7.67
N VAL A 49 3.22 2.33 7.46
CA VAL A 49 4.64 2.25 7.81
C VAL A 49 5.47 3.22 6.97
N GLY A 50 5.13 3.37 5.68
CA GLY A 50 5.76 4.34 4.78
C GLY A 50 5.55 5.78 5.24
N ASP A 51 4.32 6.17 5.57
CA ASP A 51 3.97 7.52 6.03
C ASP A 51 4.65 7.86 7.36
N VAL A 52 4.71 6.91 8.31
CA VAL A 52 5.44 7.09 9.57
C VAL A 52 6.94 7.28 9.30
N LYS A 53 7.53 6.47 8.42
CA LYS A 53 8.95 6.56 8.07
C LYS A 53 9.27 7.86 7.33
N ASP A 54 8.41 8.27 6.40
CA ASP A 54 8.56 9.52 5.66
C ASP A 54 8.41 10.72 6.60
N GLY A 55 7.46 10.68 7.55
CA GLY A 55 7.32 11.69 8.59
C GLY A 55 8.55 11.80 9.48
N ALA A 56 9.04 10.67 10.00
CA ALA A 56 10.26 10.62 10.82
C ALA A 56 11.50 11.09 10.05
N LYS A 57 11.62 10.69 8.77
CA LYS A 57 12.71 11.15 7.90
C LYS A 57 12.63 12.65 7.62
N THR A 58 11.44 13.18 7.34
CA THR A 58 11.23 14.62 7.11
C THR A 58 11.59 15.44 8.35
N LEU A 59 11.25 14.94 9.54
CA LEU A 59 11.63 15.56 10.81
C LEU A 59 13.14 15.48 11.03
N ALA A 60 13.76 14.32 10.81
CA ALA A 60 15.20 14.15 10.94
C ALA A 60 15.97 15.06 9.96
N ASP A 61 15.57 15.13 8.68
CA ASP A 61 16.17 16.01 7.67
C ASP A 61 16.03 17.49 8.05
N LYS A 62 14.88 17.89 8.63
CA LYS A 62 14.63 19.27 9.07
C LYS A 62 15.46 19.65 10.32
N VAL A 63 15.74 18.70 11.21
CA VAL A 63 16.51 18.94 12.46
C VAL A 63 18.02 18.79 12.24
N VAL A 64 18.45 17.94 11.30
CA VAL A 64 19.87 17.73 10.97
C VAL A 64 20.44 18.83 10.06
N GLY A 65 19.61 19.75 9.55
CA GLY A 65 20.09 20.98 8.91
C GLY A 65 20.82 20.75 7.58
N LYS A 66 20.46 19.70 6.84
CA LYS A 66 21.00 19.47 5.50
C LYS A 66 20.16 20.23 4.47
N HIS A 67 20.55 21.47 4.19
CA HIS A 67 20.23 22.13 2.93
C HIS A 67 20.91 21.40 1.76
#